data_AF-A0A349BZW2-F1
#
_entry.id   AF-A0A349BZW2-F1
#
_cell.length_a   1.000
_cell.length_b   1.000
_cell.length_c   1.000
_cell.angle_alpha   90.00
_cell.angle_beta   90.00
_cell.angle_gamma   90.00
#
_symmetry.space_group_name_H-M   'P 1'
#
loop_
_entity.id
_entity.type
_entity.pdbx_description
1 polymer ?
#
loop_
_entity_poly.entity_id
_entity_poly.type
_entity_poly.pdbx_seq_one_letter_code
_entity_poly.pdbx_strand_id
1 'polypeptide(L)'
;LAMETELVNSSRKFFDGVAIGDYTAQIQVEPDGKSSLVLIKKGKTIKSVPAALKKDEAFIEIKEFAAKLKSQYSRCVAMFERAMEEEEVYSLGELNGLCTNPVTAGILNRLVFVGAEAEEKEMDGSADDTAPAGKALSGKAKEQSGADSAGSS
;
A
#
# COMPACT_ATOMS: atom_id res chain seq x y z
N LEU A 1 4.83 -3.13 -1.74
CA LEU A 1 3.43 -3.42 -2.16
C LEU A 1 2.71 -4.41 -1.25
N ALA A 2 3.17 -5.66 -1.10
CA ALA A 2 2.49 -6.64 -0.23
C ALA A 2 2.33 -6.16 1.23
N MET A 3 3.39 -5.54 1.77
CA MET A 3 3.41 -4.98 3.13
C MET A 3 2.42 -3.81 3.34
N GLU A 4 2.11 -3.03 2.30
CA GLU A 4 1.12 -1.94 2.39
C GLU A 4 -0.33 -2.41 2.30
N THR A 5 -0.55 -3.59 1.72
CA THR A 5 -1.87 -4.21 1.62
C THR A 5 -2.27 -4.86 2.95
N GLU A 6 -1.33 -5.55 3.60
CA GLU A 6 -1.53 -6.11 4.95
C GLU A 6 -1.81 -5.03 6.00
N LEU A 7 -1.18 -3.86 5.86
CA LEU A 7 -1.40 -2.72 6.75
C LEU A 7 -2.85 -2.24 6.73
N VAL A 8 -3.51 -2.23 5.56
CA VAL A 8 -4.91 -1.81 5.41
C VAL A 8 -5.86 -2.87 5.95
N ASN A 9 -5.59 -4.15 5.65
CA ASN A 9 -6.45 -5.26 6.10
C ASN A 9 -6.45 -5.40 7.63
N SER A 10 -5.29 -5.28 8.27
CA SER A 10 -5.17 -5.31 9.74
C SER A 10 -5.77 -4.09 10.44
N SER A 11 -5.99 -2.99 9.69
CA SER A 11 -6.45 -1.70 10.22
C SER A 11 -7.85 -1.31 9.76
N ARG A 12 -8.63 -2.27 9.22
CA ARG A 12 -9.97 -2.02 8.65
C ARG A 12 -10.92 -1.31 9.63
N LYS A 13 -10.82 -1.66 10.91
CA LYS A 13 -11.55 -1.03 12.04
C LYS A 13 -11.48 0.51 12.04
N PHE A 14 -10.39 1.10 11.55
CA PHE A 14 -10.22 2.55 11.54
C PHE A 14 -11.02 3.24 10.42
N PHE A 15 -11.32 2.53 9.34
CA PHE A 15 -12.19 3.03 8.27
C PHE A 15 -13.67 2.89 8.64
N ASP A 16 -14.04 1.86 9.39
CA ASP A 16 -15.41 1.67 9.90
C ASP A 16 -15.73 2.68 11.02
N GLY A 17 -14.70 3.13 11.75
CA GLY A 17 -14.79 4.11 12.82
C GLY A 17 -14.70 3.49 14.21
N VAL A 18 -13.95 4.13 15.10
CA VAL A 18 -13.70 3.67 16.47
C VAL A 18 -14.35 4.63 17.46
N ALA A 19 -15.21 4.12 18.33
CA ALA A 19 -15.83 4.89 19.39
C ALA A 19 -14.85 5.11 20.56
N ILE A 20 -14.71 6.36 20.99
CA ILE A 20 -13.84 6.80 22.08
C ILE A 20 -14.62 7.82 22.93
N GLY A 21 -15.31 7.31 23.96
CA GLY A 21 -16.27 8.10 24.74
C GLY A 21 -17.42 8.63 23.87
N ASP A 22 -17.62 9.94 23.86
CA ASP A 22 -18.65 10.62 23.04
C ASP A 22 -18.25 10.81 21.57
N TYR A 23 -17.06 10.38 21.18
CA TYR A 23 -16.48 10.64 19.86
C TYR A 23 -16.38 9.36 19.05
N THR A 24 -16.48 9.49 17.73
CA THR A 24 -16.05 8.46 16.78
C THR A 24 -14.88 9.01 15.98
N ALA A 25 -13.75 8.30 16.00
CA ALA A 25 -12.59 8.59 15.20
C ALA A 25 -12.57 7.65 13.98
N GLN A 26 -12.49 8.23 12.78
CA GLN A 26 -12.59 7.49 11.53
C GLN A 26 -11.55 7.99 10.53
N ILE A 27 -10.96 7.07 9.76
CA ILE A 27 -10.16 7.37 8.59
C ILE A 27 -11.06 7.42 7.37
N GLN A 28 -10.98 8.52 6.63
CA GLN A 28 -11.64 8.67 5.33
C GLN A 28 -10.58 8.83 4.25
N VAL A 29 -10.79 8.18 3.11
CA VAL A 29 -9.94 8.31 1.93
C VAL A 29 -10.79 8.88 0.82
N GLU A 30 -10.36 10.02 0.31
CA GLU A 30 -11.00 10.70 -0.81
C GLU A 30 -10.77 9.94 -2.13
N PRO A 31 -11.58 10.17 -3.17
CA PRO A 31 -11.40 9.51 -4.47
C PRO A 31 -10.03 9.70 -5.11
N ASP A 32 -9.33 10.78 -4.73
CA ASP A 32 -7.98 11.12 -5.21
C ASP A 32 -6.86 10.43 -4.42
N GLY A 33 -7.22 9.59 -3.44
CA GLY A 33 -6.29 8.83 -2.60
C GLY A 33 -5.85 9.55 -1.32
N LYS A 34 -6.23 10.82 -1.11
CA LYS A 34 -5.86 11.54 0.11
C LYS A 34 -6.64 11.03 1.31
N SER A 35 -5.94 10.67 2.37
CA SER A 35 -6.54 10.23 3.63
C SER A 35 -6.66 11.38 4.65
N SER A 36 -7.73 11.36 5.45
CA SER A 36 -7.91 12.26 6.59
C SER A 36 -8.43 11.50 7.83
N LEU A 37 -8.05 11.98 9.02
CA LEU A 37 -8.63 11.55 10.29
C LEU A 37 -9.77 12.50 10.67
N VAL A 38 -10.97 11.95 10.73
CA VAL A 38 -12.21 12.68 11.03
C VAL A 38 -12.67 12.32 12.44
N LEU A 39 -13.08 13.33 13.20
CA LEU A 39 -13.71 13.17 14.51
C LEU A 39 -15.18 13.55 14.42
N ILE A 40 -16.05 12.66 14.87
CA ILE A 40 -17.50 12.84 14.88
C ILE A 40 -17.98 12.85 16.32
N LYS A 41 -18.82 13.82 16.69
CA LYS A 41 -19.50 13.89 17.99
C LYS A 41 -20.98 14.13 17.75
N LYS A 42 -21.85 13.26 18.29
CA LYS A 42 -23.32 13.37 18.13
C LYS A 42 -23.75 13.57 16.66
N GLY A 43 -23.14 12.80 15.75
CA GLY A 43 -23.42 12.84 14.31
C GLY A 43 -22.84 14.05 13.56
N LYS A 44 -22.04 14.92 14.20
CA LYS A 44 -21.40 16.07 13.55
C LYS A 44 -19.89 15.96 13.57
N THR A 45 -19.26 16.23 12.43
CA THR A 45 -17.81 16.35 12.34
C THR A 45 -17.32 17.57 13.12
N ILE A 46 -16.28 17.38 13.92
CA ILE A 46 -15.59 18.45 14.66
C ILE A 46 -14.19 18.67 14.09
N LYS A 47 -13.73 19.92 14.10
CA LYS A 47 -12.44 20.32 13.50
C LYS A 47 -11.27 20.29 14.48
N SER A 48 -11.55 20.35 15.78
CA SER A 48 -10.53 20.35 16.82
C SER A 48 -10.46 19.01 17.54
N VAL A 49 -9.23 18.58 17.86
CA VAL A 49 -9.00 17.40 18.69
C VAL A 49 -9.18 17.80 20.16
N PRO A 50 -10.19 17.27 20.88
CA PRO A 50 -10.39 17.52 22.30
C PRO A 50 -9.19 17.09 23.15
N ALA A 51 -8.94 17.77 24.27
CA ALA A 51 -7.80 17.46 25.14
C ALA A 51 -7.81 16.02 25.67
N ALA A 52 -8.99 15.47 25.95
CA ALA A 52 -9.17 14.10 26.40
C ALA A 52 -8.66 13.05 25.39
N LEU A 53 -8.84 13.29 24.08
CA LEU A 53 -8.39 12.34 23.07
C LEU A 53 -6.88 12.36 22.84
N LYS A 54 -6.19 13.46 23.18
CA LYS A 54 -4.75 13.60 22.88
C LYS A 54 -3.85 12.56 23.58
N LYS A 55 -4.32 11.99 24.69
CA LYS A 55 -3.62 10.97 25.48
C LYS A 55 -4.29 9.60 25.41
N ASP A 56 -5.38 9.48 24.66
CA ASP A 56 -6.11 8.23 24.50
C ASP A 56 -5.33 7.31 23.56
N GLU A 57 -5.07 6.07 23.99
CA GLU A 57 -4.23 5.13 23.26
C GLU A 57 -4.82 4.75 21.91
N ALA A 58 -6.14 4.51 21.83
CA ALA A 58 -6.82 4.18 20.59
C ALA A 58 -6.77 5.37 19.60
N PHE A 59 -6.98 6.59 20.09
CA PHE A 59 -6.83 7.78 19.25
C PHE A 59 -5.40 7.96 18.72
N ILE A 60 -4.39 7.69 19.55
CA ILE A 60 -2.98 7.76 19.15
C ILE A 60 -2.69 6.73 18.05
N GLU A 61 -3.13 5.48 18.20
CA GLU A 61 -2.98 4.41 17.20
C GLU A 61 -3.59 4.82 15.84
N ILE A 62 -4.82 5.35 15.86
CA ILE A 62 -5.52 5.83 14.65
C ILE A 62 -4.77 7.00 14.00
N LYS A 63 -4.26 7.94 14.82
CA LYS A 63 -3.50 9.10 14.34
C LYS A 63 -2.18 8.69 13.69
N GLU A 64 -1.49 7.71 14.25
CA GLU A 64 -0.27 7.15 13.66
C GLU A 64 -0.57 6.45 12.33
N PHE A 65 -1.66 5.68 12.28
CA PHE A 65 -2.10 5.06 11.05
C PHE A 65 -2.45 6.11 9.97
N ALA A 66 -3.14 7.19 10.33
CA ALA A 66 -3.41 8.32 9.42
C ALA A 66 -2.11 8.94 8.87
N ALA A 67 -1.08 9.09 9.71
CA ALA A 67 0.23 9.59 9.29
C ALA A 67 0.93 8.61 8.31
N LYS A 68 0.81 7.30 8.56
CA LYS A 68 1.34 6.27 7.65
C LYS A 68 0.67 6.33 6.28
N LEU A 69 -0.66 6.46 6.21
CA LEU A 69 -1.39 6.62 4.94
C LEU A 69 -0.99 7.89 4.20
N LYS A 70 -0.83 9.02 4.91
CA LYS A 70 -0.37 10.27 4.30
C LYS A 70 1.05 10.15 3.73
N SER A 71 1.96 9.51 4.45
CA SER A 71 3.31 9.22 3.97
C SER A 71 3.30 8.27 2.77
N GLN A 72 2.43 7.26 2.78
CA GLN A 72 2.23 6.36 1.64
C GLN A 72 1.79 7.12 0.40
N TYR A 73 0.80 8.01 0.52
CA TYR A 73 0.34 8.84 -0.60
C TYR A 73 1.51 9.60 -1.24
N SER A 74 2.28 10.34 -0.43
CA SER A 74 3.38 11.15 -0.95
C SER A 74 4.48 10.33 -1.61
N ARG A 75 4.85 9.18 -1.02
CA ARG A 75 5.85 8.28 -1.61
C ARG A 75 5.37 7.66 -2.93
N CYS A 76 4.11 7.25 -3.00
CA CYS A 76 3.54 6.67 -4.22
C CYS A 76 3.39 7.70 -5.34
N VAL A 77 2.99 8.94 -5.03
CA VAL A 77 2.96 10.03 -6.02
C VAL A 77 4.35 10.27 -6.61
N ALA A 78 5.37 10.44 -5.77
CA ALA A 78 6.74 10.65 -6.25
C ALA A 78 7.27 9.46 -7.07
N MET A 79 6.90 8.22 -6.69
CA MET A 79 7.23 7.02 -7.45
C MET A 79 6.62 7.05 -8.85
N PHE A 80 5.32 7.35 -8.96
CA PHE A 80 4.64 7.42 -10.26
C PHE A 80 5.10 8.61 -11.10
N GLU A 81 5.40 9.76 -10.49
CA GLU A 81 5.98 10.90 -11.18
C GLU A 81 7.29 10.52 -11.87
N ARG A 82 8.20 9.87 -11.14
CA ARG A 82 9.43 9.33 -11.71
C ARG A 82 9.17 8.28 -12.79
N ALA A 83 8.25 7.34 -12.54
CA ALA A 83 7.91 6.30 -13.50
C ALA A 83 7.40 6.89 -14.83
N MET A 84 6.64 7.99 -14.77
CA MET A 84 6.19 8.72 -15.96
C MET A 84 7.35 9.45 -16.66
N GLU A 85 8.32 10.00 -15.93
CA GLU A 85 9.54 10.60 -16.50
C GLU A 85 10.43 9.56 -17.20
N GLU A 86 10.44 8.33 -16.69
CA GLU A 86 11.25 7.21 -17.20
C GLU A 86 10.49 6.33 -18.21
N GLU A 87 9.25 6.69 -18.57
CA GLU A 87 8.37 5.92 -19.46
C GLU A 87 8.21 4.44 -19.04
N GLU A 88 8.11 4.21 -17.73
CA GLU A 88 8.03 2.86 -17.17
C GLU A 88 6.71 2.16 -17.52
N VAL A 89 6.81 0.90 -17.95
CA VAL A 89 5.66 0.07 -18.33
C VAL A 89 5.23 -0.81 -17.17
N TYR A 90 3.94 -0.78 -16.85
CA TYR A 90 3.34 -1.62 -15.80
C TYR A 90 2.45 -2.69 -16.41
N SER A 91 2.52 -3.91 -15.88
CA SER A 91 1.56 -4.95 -16.20
C SER A 91 0.22 -4.71 -15.50
N LEU A 92 -0.86 -5.26 -16.06
CA LEU A 92 -2.19 -5.23 -15.42
C LEU A 92 -2.18 -5.89 -14.03
N GLY A 93 -1.36 -6.93 -13.83
CA GLY A 93 -1.22 -7.61 -12.54
C GLY A 93 -0.64 -6.70 -11.46
N GLU A 94 0.39 -5.93 -11.80
CA GLU A 94 1.01 -4.96 -10.87
C GLU A 94 0.05 -3.83 -10.51
N LEU A 95 -0.65 -3.27 -11.50
CA LEU A 95 -1.65 -2.23 -11.28
C LEU A 95 -2.80 -2.74 -10.41
N ASN A 96 -3.29 -3.97 -10.66
CA ASN A 96 -4.32 -4.59 -9.83
C ASN A 96 -3.85 -4.80 -8.38
N GLY A 97 -2.59 -5.19 -8.19
CA GLY A 97 -1.99 -5.31 -6.86
C GLY A 97 -2.01 -3.98 -6.10
N LEU A 98 -1.69 -2.88 -6.77
CA LEU A 98 -1.74 -1.54 -6.21
C LEU A 98 -3.17 -1.08 -5.87
N CYS A 99 -4.18 -1.46 -6.66
CA CYS A 99 -5.58 -1.10 -6.42
C CYS A 99 -6.18 -1.72 -5.14
N THR A 100 -5.51 -2.68 -4.51
CA THR A 100 -5.98 -3.29 -3.25
C THR A 100 -5.91 -2.35 -2.05
N ASN A 101 -5.07 -1.31 -2.12
CA ASN A 101 -4.98 -0.27 -1.09
C ASN A 101 -5.72 1.01 -1.56
N PRO A 102 -6.61 1.58 -0.74
CA PRO A 102 -7.47 2.69 -1.16
C PRO A 102 -6.69 3.98 -1.48
N VAL A 103 -5.54 4.21 -0.85
CA VAL A 103 -4.69 5.37 -1.13
C VAL A 103 -4.06 5.26 -2.51
N THR A 104 -3.47 4.10 -2.84
CA THR A 104 -2.84 3.85 -4.14
C THR A 104 -3.87 3.75 -5.26
N ALA A 105 -5.02 3.12 -5.00
CA ALA A 105 -6.14 3.10 -5.94
C ALA A 105 -6.60 4.52 -6.30
N GLY A 106 -6.72 5.41 -5.31
CA GLY A 106 -7.09 6.80 -5.55
C GLY A 106 -6.05 7.58 -6.36
N ILE A 107 -4.76 7.29 -6.19
CA ILE A 107 -3.70 7.88 -7.02
C ILE A 107 -3.80 7.38 -8.47
N LEU A 108 -3.95 6.06 -8.65
CA LEU A 108 -4.08 5.44 -9.98
C LEU A 108 -5.28 5.97 -10.76
N ASN A 109 -6.39 6.29 -10.08
CA ASN A 109 -7.56 6.92 -10.68
C ASN A 109 -7.28 8.32 -11.29
N ARG A 110 -6.14 8.92 -10.98
CA ARG A 110 -5.73 10.23 -11.52
C ARG A 110 -4.77 10.12 -12.70
N LEU A 111 -4.25 8.92 -12.97
CA LEU A 111 -3.28 8.70 -14.03
C LEU A 111 -3.99 8.40 -15.36
N VAL A 112 -3.34 8.79 -16.45
CA VAL A 112 -3.74 8.42 -17.81
C VAL A 112 -2.79 7.35 -18.29
N PHE A 113 -3.32 6.20 -18.69
CA PHE A 113 -2.53 5.08 -19.17
C PHE A 113 -2.52 5.07 -20.70
N VAL A 114 -1.35 4.88 -21.28
CA VAL A 114 -1.16 4.65 -22.71
C VAL A 114 -0.90 3.16 -22.89
N GLY A 115 -1.61 2.53 -23.81
CA GLY A 115 -1.36 1.12 -24.14
C GLY A 115 0.04 1.00 -24.74
N ALA A 116 0.82 0.00 -24.29
CA ALA A 116 2.05 -0.33 -24.97
C ALA A 116 1.70 -0.79 -26.39
N GLU A 117 2.32 -0.19 -27.41
CA GLU A 117 2.23 -0.73 -28.76
C GLU A 117 2.83 -2.14 -28.71
N ALA A 118 2.13 -3.10 -29.31
CA ALA A 118 2.70 -4.42 -29.46
C ALA A 118 3.93 -4.26 -30.37
N GLU A 119 5.14 -4.38 -29.81
CA GLU A 119 6.31 -4.58 -30.64
C GLU A 119 6.07 -5.85 -31.45
N GLU A 120 5.82 -5.69 -32.75
CA GLU A 120 5.90 -6.78 -33.71
C GLU A 120 7.34 -7.28 -33.66
N LYS A 121 7.59 -8.29 -32.83
CA LYS A 121 8.82 -9.04 -32.91
C LYS A 121 8.81 -9.74 -34.25
N GLU A 122 9.56 -9.20 -35.21
CA GLU A 122 9.91 -9.94 -36.41
C GLU A 122 10.55 -11.26 -35.96
N MET A 123 9.82 -12.35 -36.16
CA MET A 123 10.29 -13.69 -35.92
C MET A 123 11.18 -14.07 -37.10
N ASP A 124 12.42 -13.60 -37.03
CA ASP A 124 13.57 -14.22 -37.68
C ASP A 124 13.58 -15.70 -37.28
N GLY A 125 13.19 -16.53 -38.24
CA GLY A 125 13.22 -17.98 -38.11
C GLY A 125 14.64 -18.50 -38.12
N SER A 126 15.25 -18.56 -36.94
CA SER A 126 16.37 -19.45 -36.65
C SER A 126 16.07 -20.18 -35.35
N ALA A 127 15.60 -21.41 -35.47
CA ALA A 127 15.49 -22.33 -34.35
C ALA A 127 16.91 -22.65 -33.86
N ASP A 128 17.32 -22.02 -32.76
CA ASP A 128 18.31 -22.61 -31.86
C ASP A 128 17.79 -22.53 -30.42
N ASP A 129 17.83 -23.68 -29.77
CA ASP A 129 17.28 -23.98 -28.47
C ASP A 129 18.13 -23.33 -27.38
N THR A 130 17.66 -22.24 -26.77
CA THR A 130 18.08 -21.89 -25.41
C THR A 130 17.07 -20.99 -24.71
N ALA A 131 16.51 -21.51 -23.62
CA ALA A 131 15.49 -20.87 -22.77
C ALA A 131 15.93 -19.51 -22.19
N PRO A 132 15.04 -18.49 -22.10
CA PRO A 132 15.36 -17.26 -21.39
C PRO A 132 15.11 -17.43 -19.88
N ALA A 133 16.19 -17.32 -19.10
CA ALA A 133 16.09 -17.14 -17.67
C ALA A 133 15.56 -15.71 -17.37
N GLY A 134 14.32 -15.63 -16.90
CA GLY A 134 13.77 -14.40 -16.34
C GLY A 134 14.65 -13.92 -15.16
N LYS A 135 14.96 -12.63 -15.14
CA LYS A 135 15.80 -12.03 -14.09
C LYS A 135 14.99 -11.93 -12.80
N ALA A 136 14.97 -13.00 -12.02
CA ALA A 136 14.49 -13.00 -10.65
C ALA A 136 15.37 -12.06 -9.81
N LEU A 137 14.75 -11.14 -9.06
CA LEU A 137 15.43 -10.46 -7.97
C LEU A 137 15.82 -11.50 -6.91
N SER A 138 17.12 -11.80 -6.83
CA SER A 138 17.69 -12.66 -5.80
C SER A 138 17.67 -11.92 -4.45
N GLY A 139 16.66 -12.19 -3.63
CA GLY A 139 16.73 -11.96 -2.18
C GLY A 139 17.55 -13.08 -1.55
N LYS A 140 18.75 -12.77 -1.04
CA LYS A 140 19.51 -13.70 -0.19
C LYS A 140 18.73 -13.94 1.11
N ALA A 141 18.00 -15.05 1.19
CA ALA A 141 17.67 -15.68 2.46
C ALA A 141 18.86 -16.57 2.85
N LYS A 142 19.57 -16.21 3.91
CA LYS A 142 20.55 -17.10 4.54
C LYS A 142 19.82 -17.84 5.66
N GLU A 143 19.46 -19.09 5.38
CA GLU A 143 19.13 -20.07 6.40
C GLU A 143 20.09 -21.26 6.28
N GLN A 144 20.76 -21.56 7.39
CA GLN A 144 21.31 -22.87 7.75
C GLN A 144 21.03 -22.96 9.25
N SER A 145 20.03 -23.72 9.73
CA SER A 145 20.02 -25.18 9.95
C SER A 145 21.36 -25.63 10.57
N GLY A 146 21.46 -26.06 11.83
CA GLY A 146 20.63 -27.05 12.52
C GLY A 146 21.41 -28.36 12.60
N ALA A 147 21.61 -28.92 13.80
CA ALA A 147 21.85 -30.34 14.11
C ALA A 147 22.18 -30.44 15.62
N ASP A 148 21.28 -31.03 16.41
CA ASP A 148 21.44 -32.37 17.04
C ASP A 148 22.23 -32.29 18.36
N SER A 149 21.91 -32.96 19.46
CA SER A 149 21.16 -34.20 19.69
C SER A 149 20.87 -34.36 21.19
N ALA A 150 19.86 -35.18 21.49
CA ALA A 150 19.62 -35.99 22.69
C ALA A 150 20.64 -35.99 23.86
N GLY A 151 20.11 -35.97 25.09
CA GLY A 151 20.87 -36.30 26.29
C GLY A 151 19.99 -36.39 27.54
N SER A 152 19.58 -37.61 27.88
CA SER A 152 18.89 -38.03 29.10
C SER A 152 19.61 -37.59 30.39
N SER A 153 18.86 -37.05 31.36
CA SER A 153 18.76 -37.47 32.79
C SER A 153 18.08 -36.37 33.62
#